data_AF-A0A1N6XWP2-F1
#
_entry.id   AF-A0A1N6XWP2-F1
#
_cell.length_a   1.000
_cell.length_b   1.000
_cell.length_c   1.000
_cell.angle_alpha   90.00
_cell.angle_beta   90.00
_cell.angle_gamma   90.00
#
_symmetry.space_group_name_H-M   'P 1'
#
loop_
_entity.id
_entity.type
_entity.pdbx_description
1 polymer ?
#
loop_
_entity_poly.entity_id
_entity_poly.type
_entity_poly.pdbx_seq_one_letter_code
_entity_poly.pdbx_strand_id
1 'polypeptide(L)' 'RLPDPGFDSSISAHNLRGFSELTQCYALLRITDAWHAGQLDKALRATRASLVHQPDNALLQAVAKRLQVQQAYAQP' A
#
# COMPACT_ATOMS: atom_id res chain seq x y z
N ARG A 1 -0.03 -6.75 -22.04
CA ARG A 1 -0.14 -6.39 -20.61
C ARG A 1 0.23 -4.91 -20.53
N LEU A 2 -0.69 -4.00 -20.22
CA LEU A 2 -0.30 -2.61 -19.96
C LEU A 2 0.47 -2.57 -18.64
N PRO A 3 1.58 -1.81 -18.54
CA PRO A 3 2.27 -1.59 -17.28
C PRO A 3 1.31 -0.87 -16.32
N ASP A 4 1.21 -1.33 -15.07
CA ASP A 4 0.41 -0.66 -14.04
C ASP A 4 1.08 0.68 -13.68
N PRO A 5 0.47 1.83 -14.01
CA PRO A 5 1.05 3.13 -13.71
C PRO A 5 1.13 3.42 -12.20
N GLY A 6 0.47 2.61 -11.36
CA GLY A 6 0.58 2.65 -9.91
C GLY A 6 1.63 1.70 -9.33
N PHE A 7 2.37 0.95 -10.15
CA PHE A 7 3.38 0.01 -9.67
C PHE A 7 4.59 0.75 -9.07
N ASP A 8 4.80 0.56 -7.77
CA ASP A 8 5.95 1.10 -7.05
C ASP A 8 6.93 -0.04 -6.78
N SER A 9 8.03 -0.09 -7.56
CA SER A 9 9.04 -1.14 -7.47
C SER A 9 9.76 -1.15 -6.12
N SER A 10 9.80 -0.03 -5.41
CA SER A 10 10.45 0.05 -4.09
C SER A 10 9.66 -0.67 -3.01
N ILE A 11 8.38 -0.96 -3.23
CA ILE A 11 7.47 -1.64 -2.29
C ILE A 11 6.99 -2.98 -2.85
N SER A 12 6.86 -3.09 -4.17
CA SER A 12 6.19 -4.23 -4.84
C SER A 12 7.16 -5.20 -5.53
N ALA A 13 8.47 -4.93 -5.48
CA ALA A 13 9.46 -5.79 -6.12
C ALA A 13 9.67 -7.09 -5.34
N HIS A 14 9.45 -8.21 -6.03
CA HIS A 14 9.53 -9.56 -5.43
C HIS A 14 10.95 -9.95 -4.99
N ASN A 15 11.96 -9.23 -5.47
CA ASN A 15 13.37 -9.45 -5.14
C ASN A 15 13.90 -8.51 -4.04
N LEU A 16 13.03 -7.76 -3.34
CA LEU A 16 13.43 -7.00 -2.16
C LEU A 16 13.88 -7.95 -1.05
N ARG A 17 15.20 -8.15 -0.93
CA ARG A 17 15.83 -9.06 0.04
C ARG A 17 15.84 -8.52 1.48
N GLY A 18 15.45 -7.26 1.66
CA GLY A 18 15.33 -6.66 2.97
C GLY A 18 14.29 -5.57 2.90
N PHE A 19 13.07 -5.88 3.36
CA PHE A 19 12.08 -4.85 3.67
C PHE A 19 12.53 -4.15 4.96
N SER A 20 13.65 -3.43 4.84
CA SER A 20 14.34 -2.74 5.94
C SER A 20 13.42 -1.71 6.57
N GLU A 21 13.71 -1.28 7.79
CA GLU A 21 12.96 -0.21 8.45
C GLU A 21 12.81 1.04 7.56
N LEU A 22 13.85 1.41 6.82
CA LEU A 22 13.78 2.52 5.86
C LEU A 22 12.77 2.25 4.72
N THR A 23 12.72 1.02 4.21
CA THR A 23 11.73 0.60 3.20
C THR A 23 10.31 0.61 3.77
N GLN A 24 10.15 0.25 5.04
CA GLN A 24 8.87 0.32 5.75
C GLN A 24 8.40 1.77 5.91
N CYS A 25 9.29 2.66 6.37
CA CYS A 25 9.02 4.09 6.47
C CYS A 25 8.66 4.70 5.12
N TYR A 26 9.40 4.34 4.05
CA TYR A 26 9.08 4.76 2.69
C TYR A 26 7.70 4.25 2.27
N ALA A 27 7.38 2.98 2.51
CA ALA A 27 6.08 2.42 2.17
C ALA A 27 4.92 3.12 2.90
N LEU A 28 5.10 3.45 4.18
CA LEU A 28 4.14 4.22 4.96
C LEU A 28 3.91 5.62 4.36
N LEU A 29 4.98 6.35 4.01
CA LEU A 29 4.88 7.65 3.34
C LEU A 29 4.07 7.55 2.04
N ARG A 30 4.33 6.53 1.22
CA ARG A 30 3.60 6.32 -0.05
C ARG A 30 2.11 6.01 0.16
N ILE A 31 1.79 5.22 1.19
CA ILE A 31 0.40 4.93 1.56
C ILE A 31 -0.29 6.22 2.02
N THR A 32 0.35 7.01 2.89
CA THR A 32 -0.25 8.25 3.42
C THR A 32 -0.42 9.31 2.33
N ASP A 33 0.55 9.48 1.44
CA ASP A 33 0.46 10.45 0.34
C ASP A 33 -0.71 10.12 -0.60
N ALA A 34 -0.82 8.83 -0.99
CA ALA A 34 -1.91 8.37 -1.84
C ALA A 34 -3.27 8.53 -1.15
N TRP A 35 -3.34 8.29 0.15
CA TRP A 35 -4.58 8.46 0.92
C TRP A 35 -4.99 9.94 1.00
N HIS A 36 -4.07 10.83 1.38
CA HIS A 36 -4.35 12.27 1.44
C HIS A 36 -4.76 12.86 0.08
N ALA A 37 -4.21 12.32 -1.01
CA ALA A 37 -4.59 12.70 -2.37
C ALA A 37 -5.95 12.10 -2.83
N GLY A 38 -6.67 11.37 -1.97
CA GLY A 38 -7.93 10.70 -2.31
C GLY A 38 -7.76 9.48 -3.24
N GLN A 39 -6.53 9.04 -3.51
CA GLN A 39 -6.21 7.92 -4.40
C GLN A 39 -6.35 6.59 -3.64
N LEU A 40 -7.56 6.28 -3.18
CA LEU A 40 -7.83 5.15 -2.28
C LEU A 40 -7.38 3.80 -2.86
N ASP A 41 -7.53 3.59 -4.16
CA ASP A 41 -7.01 2.41 -4.89
C ASP A 41 -5.51 2.25 -4.80
N LYS A 42 -4.79 3.36 -4.97
CA LYS A 42 -3.33 3.35 -4.90
C LYS A 42 -2.86 3.12 -3.47
N ALA A 43 -3.51 3.76 -2.50
CA ALA A 43 -3.22 3.56 -1.08
C ALA A 43 -3.46 2.10 -0.67
N LEU A 44 -4.57 1.48 -1.11
CA LEU A 44 -4.87 0.09 -0.79
C LEU A 44 -3.88 -0.89 -1.45
N ARG A 45 -3.49 -0.65 -2.71
CA ARG A 45 -2.48 -1.48 -3.38
C ARG A 45 -1.13 -1.43 -2.65
N ALA A 46 -0.65 -0.23 -2.31
CA ALA A 46 0.59 -0.07 -1.55
C ALA A 46 0.51 -0.73 -0.17
N THR A 47 -0.63 -0.60 0.53
CA THR A 47 -0.85 -1.27 1.82
C THR A 47 -0.79 -2.80 1.71
N ARG A 48 -1.43 -3.37 0.68
CA ARG A 48 -1.39 -4.82 0.43
C ARG A 48 0.00 -5.30 0.07
N ALA A 49 0.76 -4.55 -0.72
CA ALA A 49 2.15 -4.88 -1.04
C ALA A 49 3.02 -4.91 0.22
N SER A 50 2.88 -3.92 1.11
CA SER A 50 3.59 -3.92 2.40
C SER A 50 3.22 -5.11 3.29
N LEU A 51 1.97 -5.56 3.28
CA LEU A 51 1.50 -6.74 4.03
C LEU A 51 2.11 -8.05 3.51
N VAL A 52 2.53 -8.14 2.24
CA VAL A 52 3.27 -9.32 1.75
C VAL A 52 4.58 -9.50 2.52
N HIS A 53 5.22 -8.40 2.90
CA HIS A 53 6.49 -8.39 3.62
C HIS A 53 6.33 -8.35 5.14
N GLN A 54 5.18 -7.88 5.64
CA GLN A 54 4.85 -7.77 7.07
C GLN A 54 3.42 -8.23 7.35
N PRO A 55 3.11 -9.53 7.21
CA PRO A 55 1.74 -10.03 7.28
C PRO A 55 1.06 -9.77 8.64
N ASP A 56 1.84 -9.80 9.73
CA ASP A 56 1.36 -9.66 11.10
C ASP A 56 1.32 -8.20 11.59
N ASN A 57 1.61 -7.22 10.73
CA ASN A 57 1.59 -5.82 11.11
C ASN A 57 0.14 -5.33 11.30
N ALA A 58 -0.30 -5.24 12.55
CA ALA A 58 -1.66 -4.88 12.92
C ALA A 58 -2.11 -3.50 12.38
N LEU A 59 -1.20 -2.53 12.29
CA LEU A 59 -1.52 -1.21 11.73
C LEU A 59 -1.83 -1.33 10.24
N LEU A 60 -1.01 -2.03 9.47
CA LEU A 60 -1.24 -2.22 8.03
C LEU A 60 -2.54 -2.99 7.77
N GLN A 61 -2.87 -3.98 8.60
CA GLN A 61 -4.15 -4.70 8.52
C GLN A 61 -5.34 -3.76 8.76
N ALA A 62 -5.25 -2.89 9.78
CA ALA A 62 -6.30 -1.91 10.08
C ALA A 62 -6.47 -0.89 8.93
N VAL A 63 -5.36 -0.39 8.39
CA VAL A 63 -5.35 0.53 7.23
C VAL A 63 -6.00 -0.13 6.01
N ALA A 64 -5.65 -1.39 5.70
CA ALA A 64 -6.25 -2.11 4.57
C ALA A 64 -7.78 -2.26 4.72
N LYS A 65 -8.27 -2.60 5.92
CA LYS A 65 -9.71 -2.67 6.21
C LYS A 65 -10.38 -1.30 6.03
N ARG A 66 -9.77 -0.23 6.56
CA ARG A 66 -10.32 1.13 6.47
C ARG A 66 -10.43 1.61 5.03
N LEU A 67 -9.38 1.39 4.23
CA LEU A 67 -9.34 1.78 2.82
C LEU A 67 -10.36 0.98 2.00
N GLN A 68 -10.54 -0.32 2.25
CA GLN A 68 -11.59 -1.12 1.59
C GLN A 68 -12.99 -0.57 1.84
N VAL A 69 -13.29 -0.20 3.09
CA VAL A 69 -14.57 0.41 3.44
C VAL A 69 -14.76 1.75 2.70
N GLN A 70 -13.74 2.62 2.70
CA GLN A 70 -13.83 3.92 2.02
C GLN A 70 -13.96 3.79 0.50
N GLN A 71 -13.31 2.80 -0.12
CA GLN A 71 -13.49 2.50 -1.54
C GLN A 71 -14.92 2.10 -1.87
N ALA A 72 -15.52 1.24 -1.04
CA ALA A 72 -16.90 0.80 -1.24
C ALA A 72 -17.90 1.97 -1.17
N TYR A 73 -17.63 2.97 -0.32
CA TYR A 73 -18.44 4.20 -0.26
C TYR A 73 -18.14 5.21 -1.38
N ALA A 74 -16.97 5.13 -2.02
CA ALA A 74 -16.55 6.04 -3.09
C ALA A 74 -17.02 5.59 -4.48
N GLN A 75 -17.50 4.35 -4.63
CA GLN A 75 -18.10 3.82 -5.84
C GLN A 75 -19.63 4.05 -5.77
N PRO A 76 -20.25 4.73 -6.75
CA PRO A 76 -21.70 4.97 -6.78
C PRO A 76 -22.52 3.70 -7.04
#